data_AF-A0A0G0JSU8-F1
#
_entry.id   AF-A0A0G0JSU8-F1
#
_cell.length_a   1.000
_cell.length_b   1.000
_cell.length_c   1.000
_cell.angle_alpha   90.00
_cell.angle_beta   90.00
_cell.angle_gamma   90.00
#
_symmetry.space_group_name_H-M   'P 1'
#
loop_
_entity.id
_entity.type
_entity.pdbx_description
1 polymer ?
#
loop_
_entity_poly.entity_id
_entity_poly.type
_entity_poly.pdbx_seq_one_letter_code
_entity_poly.pdbx_strand_id
1 'polypeptide(L)'
;MTTKKTIKPKTKNLPASEIDLQVLAHEGTKEAINKIEAYLKSEKDPEKKDYAEMALEECELFYYSPANEKEEEEFLLCYIIQEKEDYILELEMKIDRMSAGMDRFALEKKVHEKVLLKHKNKKEDWKYFCLDDYVSMDRQKLEELKESIAYEKAWIAEAKKIITTARYKPCIPKRHLEHFDFDFDEEMDDYDDDCCDCDDCCCDYDDGFEDEIKKSDVPF
;
A
#
# COMPACT_ATOMS: atom_id res chain seq x y z
N MET A 1 -6.38 73.91 13.43
CA MET A 1 -5.84 72.63 13.92
C MET A 1 -6.32 71.51 13.01
N THR A 2 -5.52 71.17 12.00
CA THR A 2 -5.84 70.16 10.97
C THR A 2 -5.09 68.88 11.29
N THR A 3 -5.80 67.87 11.78
CA THR A 3 -5.25 66.54 12.05
C THR A 3 -5.01 65.81 10.72
N LYS A 4 -3.73 65.67 10.33
CA LYS A 4 -3.31 64.79 9.26
C LYS A 4 -3.56 63.33 9.69
N LYS A 5 -4.53 62.67 9.07
CA LYS A 5 -4.69 61.21 9.17
C LYS A 5 -3.58 60.55 8.35
N THR A 6 -2.65 59.90 9.04
CA THR A 6 -1.65 59.02 8.45
C THR A 6 -2.35 57.74 7.98
N ILE A 7 -2.57 57.62 6.66
CA ILE A 7 -3.05 56.39 6.05
C ILE A 7 -1.86 55.44 5.97
N LYS A 8 -1.84 54.40 6.83
CA LYS A 8 -0.91 53.28 6.67
C LYS A 8 -1.23 52.57 5.33
N PRO A 9 -0.23 52.25 4.50
CA PRO A 9 -0.48 51.45 3.31
C PRO A 9 -0.95 50.07 3.76
N LYS A 10 -2.16 49.70 3.32
CA LYS A 10 -2.61 48.30 3.33
C LYS A 10 -1.65 47.54 2.40
N THR A 11 -0.85 46.65 2.96
CA THR A 11 -0.18 45.59 2.22
C THR A 11 -1.26 44.80 1.48
N LYS A 12 -1.41 45.10 0.18
CA LYS A 12 -2.14 44.24 -0.73
C LYS A 12 -1.30 42.98 -0.87
N ASN A 13 -1.78 41.86 -0.35
CA ASN A 13 -1.36 40.54 -0.82
C ASN A 13 -1.71 40.51 -2.31
N LEU A 14 -0.71 40.77 -3.17
CA LEU A 14 -0.85 40.48 -4.59
C LEU A 14 -0.89 38.96 -4.75
N PRO A 15 -1.75 38.43 -5.65
CA PRO A 15 -1.69 37.02 -6.00
C PRO A 15 -0.29 36.73 -6.55
N ALA A 16 0.35 35.68 -6.05
CA ALA A 16 1.63 35.23 -6.58
C ALA A 16 1.49 35.10 -8.10
N SER A 17 2.32 35.82 -8.85
CA SER A 17 2.42 35.60 -10.29
C SER A 17 3.06 34.23 -10.53
N GLU A 18 2.87 33.63 -11.71
CA GLU A 18 3.55 32.36 -12.08
C GLU A 18 5.08 32.43 -11.86
N ILE A 19 5.66 33.62 -12.05
CA ILE A 19 7.08 33.91 -11.77
C ILE A 19 7.41 33.74 -10.27
N ASP A 20 6.51 34.15 -9.38
CA ASP A 20 6.70 33.99 -7.94
C ASP A 20 6.60 32.51 -7.53
N LEU A 21 5.75 31.72 -8.18
CA LEU A 21 5.63 30.28 -7.93
C LEU A 21 6.88 29.51 -8.39
N GLN A 22 7.45 29.86 -9.54
CA GLN A 22 8.68 29.23 -10.03
C GLN A 22 9.91 29.54 -9.14
N VAL A 23 9.98 30.75 -8.59
CA VAL A 23 11.04 31.10 -7.63
C VAL A 23 10.88 30.27 -6.36
N LEU A 24 9.65 30.17 -5.84
CA LEU A 24 9.36 29.37 -4.66
C LEU A 24 9.63 27.88 -4.90
N ALA A 25 9.36 27.36 -6.10
CA ALA A 25 9.62 25.97 -6.46
C ALA A 25 11.09 25.59 -6.23
N HIS A 26 12.04 26.43 -6.65
CA HIS A 26 13.47 26.12 -6.50
C HIS A 26 14.04 26.45 -5.11
N GLU A 27 13.28 27.11 -4.21
CA GLU A 27 13.80 27.46 -2.88
C GLU A 27 14.04 26.21 -2.02
N GLY A 28 13.23 25.16 -2.18
CA GLY A 28 13.40 23.91 -1.42
C GLY A 28 13.33 24.11 0.09
N THR A 29 12.50 25.06 0.57
CA THR A 29 12.35 25.38 2.00
C THR A 29 10.94 25.10 2.50
N LYS A 30 10.81 24.87 3.81
CA LYS A 30 9.51 24.71 4.46
C LYS A 30 8.65 25.97 4.33
N GLU A 31 9.26 27.14 4.37
CA GLU A 31 8.61 28.43 4.16
C GLU A 31 8.04 28.55 2.74
N ALA A 32 8.77 28.08 1.72
CA ALA A 32 8.30 28.06 0.34
C ALA A 32 7.13 27.10 0.15
N ILE A 33 7.23 25.87 0.65
CA ILE A 33 6.13 24.87 0.67
C ILE A 33 4.86 25.50 1.25
N ASN A 34 4.94 26.11 2.44
CA ASN A 34 3.79 26.72 3.10
C ASN A 34 3.16 27.86 2.28
N LYS A 35 3.96 28.64 1.53
CA LYS A 35 3.45 29.71 0.65
C LYS A 35 2.72 29.13 -0.56
N ILE A 36 3.25 28.08 -1.17
CA ILE A 36 2.63 27.41 -2.33
C ILE A 36 1.33 26.72 -1.90
N GLU A 37 1.32 26.01 -0.76
CA GLU A 37 0.09 25.43 -0.21
C GLU A 37 -0.99 26.48 0.10
N ALA A 38 -0.58 27.63 0.65
CA ALA A 38 -1.51 28.73 0.92
C ALA A 38 -2.09 29.30 -0.38
N TYR A 39 -1.29 29.39 -1.43
CA TYR A 39 -1.74 29.78 -2.77
C TYR A 39 -2.77 28.78 -3.30
N LEU A 40 -2.48 27.48 -3.30
CA LEU A 40 -3.39 26.41 -3.76
C LEU A 40 -4.76 26.43 -3.09
N LYS A 41 -4.80 26.71 -1.78
CA LYS A 41 -6.04 26.82 -1.00
C LYS A 41 -6.88 28.05 -1.38
N SER A 42 -6.22 29.12 -1.84
CA SER A 42 -6.87 30.41 -2.14
C SER A 42 -7.26 30.56 -3.61
N GLU A 43 -6.55 29.89 -4.51
CA GLU A 43 -6.79 29.95 -5.95
C GLU A 43 -8.04 29.15 -6.32
N LYS A 44 -8.76 29.61 -7.34
CA LYS A 44 -9.97 28.98 -7.88
C LYS A 44 -9.82 28.59 -9.34
N ASP A 45 -8.89 29.22 -10.04
CA ASP A 45 -8.54 28.89 -11.41
C ASP A 45 -7.84 27.51 -11.47
N PRO A 46 -8.37 26.55 -12.25
CA PRO A 46 -7.80 25.20 -12.32
C PRO A 46 -6.41 25.18 -12.96
N GLU A 47 -6.16 25.94 -14.02
CA GLU A 47 -4.85 25.93 -14.71
C GLU A 47 -3.75 26.46 -13.78
N LYS A 48 -4.07 27.48 -12.99
CA LYS A 48 -3.14 28.02 -11.98
C LYS A 48 -2.95 27.09 -10.79
N LYS A 49 -3.92 26.25 -10.48
CA LYS A 49 -3.76 25.21 -9.46
C LYS A 49 -2.82 24.14 -9.96
N ASP A 50 -3.03 23.63 -11.16
CA ASP A 50 -2.15 22.62 -11.76
C ASP A 50 -0.70 23.13 -11.81
N TYR A 51 -0.49 24.40 -12.17
CA TYR A 51 0.84 25.02 -12.14
C TYR A 51 1.42 25.12 -10.72
N ALA A 52 0.61 25.49 -9.73
CA ALA A 52 1.05 25.56 -8.34
C ALA A 52 1.28 24.17 -7.72
N GLU A 53 0.59 23.12 -8.18
CA GLU A 53 0.83 21.72 -7.80
C GLU A 53 2.19 21.26 -8.30
N MET A 54 2.52 21.52 -9.57
CA MET A 54 3.88 21.24 -10.10
C MET A 54 4.97 22.00 -9.33
N ALA A 55 4.75 23.28 -9.03
CA ALA A 55 5.70 24.08 -8.24
C ALA A 55 5.86 23.54 -6.80
N LEU A 56 4.79 23.02 -6.21
CA LEU A 56 4.82 22.38 -4.89
C LEU A 56 5.63 21.10 -4.93
N GLU A 57 5.39 20.24 -5.92
CA GLU A 57 6.09 18.97 -6.11
C GLU A 57 7.61 19.20 -6.25
N GLU A 58 8.01 20.15 -7.08
CA GLU A 58 9.41 20.54 -7.26
C GLU A 58 10.01 21.11 -5.96
N CYS A 59 9.29 21.99 -5.26
CA CYS A 59 9.76 22.54 -3.98
C CYS A 59 9.96 21.46 -2.93
N GLU A 60 9.04 20.51 -2.84
CA GLU A 60 9.11 19.41 -1.90
C GLU A 60 10.24 18.44 -2.28
N LEU A 61 10.47 18.16 -3.57
CA LEU A 61 11.61 17.36 -4.03
C LEU A 61 12.93 17.96 -3.53
N PHE A 62 13.16 19.26 -3.73
CA PHE A 62 14.36 19.92 -3.21
C PHE A 62 14.44 19.93 -1.69
N TYR A 63 13.31 20.11 -1.00
CA TYR A 63 13.28 20.12 0.46
C TYR A 63 13.60 18.74 1.06
N TYR A 64 13.07 17.67 0.47
CA TYR A 64 13.23 16.31 0.98
C TYR A 64 14.44 15.57 0.42
N SER A 65 15.13 16.11 -0.58
CA SER A 65 16.37 15.50 -1.09
C SER A 65 17.38 15.29 0.05
N PRO A 66 17.98 14.10 0.17
CA PRO A 66 19.08 13.87 1.09
C PRO A 66 20.31 14.66 0.65
N ALA A 67 21.09 15.15 1.62
CA ALA A 67 22.31 15.92 1.38
C ALA A 67 23.58 15.25 1.92
N ASN A 68 23.44 14.09 2.57
CA ASN A 68 24.53 13.29 3.12
C ASN A 68 24.06 11.85 3.38
N GLU A 69 25.02 10.93 3.57
CA GLU A 69 24.77 9.49 3.80
C GLU A 69 23.75 9.20 4.90
N LYS A 70 23.83 9.91 6.03
CA LYS A 70 22.86 9.73 7.12
C LYS A 70 21.44 10.10 6.70
N GLU A 71 21.29 11.18 5.92
CA GLU A 71 20.00 11.57 5.39
C GLU A 71 19.52 10.61 4.30
N GLU A 72 20.40 9.97 3.55
CA GLU A 72 20.04 8.89 2.61
C GLU A 72 19.46 7.68 3.35
N GLU A 73 20.12 7.24 4.43
CA GLU A 73 19.61 6.16 5.30
C GLU A 73 18.25 6.51 5.91
N GLU A 74 18.10 7.72 6.46
CA GLU A 74 16.83 8.16 7.05
C GLU A 74 15.74 8.38 5.99
N PHE A 75 16.10 8.75 4.76
CA PHE A 75 15.19 8.88 3.62
C PHE A 75 14.68 7.51 3.16
N LEU A 76 15.57 6.52 3.00
CA LEU A 76 15.21 5.13 2.73
C LEU A 76 14.34 4.55 3.86
N LEU A 77 14.66 4.86 5.12
CA LEU A 77 13.83 4.42 6.24
C LEU A 77 12.42 5.01 6.18
N CYS A 78 12.24 6.24 5.70
CA CYS A 78 10.92 6.82 5.45
C CYS A 78 10.15 6.02 4.38
N TYR A 79 10.83 5.58 3.32
CA TYR A 79 10.24 4.73 2.29
C TYR A 79 9.75 3.39 2.86
N ILE A 80 10.63 2.68 3.57
CA ILE A 80 10.30 1.39 4.19
C ILE A 80 9.13 1.54 5.18
N ILE A 81 9.09 2.63 5.97
CA ILE A 81 7.95 2.91 6.86
C ILE A 81 6.64 3.00 6.08
N GLN A 82 6.63 3.64 4.91
CA GLN A 82 5.42 3.74 4.10
C GLN A 82 4.98 2.38 3.54
N GLU A 83 5.91 1.57 3.03
CA GLU A 83 5.57 0.21 2.58
C GLU A 83 4.95 -0.63 3.70
N LYS A 84 5.46 -0.48 4.93
CA LYS A 84 4.89 -1.15 6.11
C LYS A 84 3.51 -0.60 6.47
N GLU A 85 3.29 0.71 6.36
CA GLU A 85 1.97 1.33 6.56
C GLU A 85 0.95 0.83 5.52
N ASP A 86 1.35 0.71 4.25
CA ASP A 86 0.52 0.14 3.18
C ASP A 86 0.23 -1.35 3.42
N TYR A 87 1.23 -2.12 3.83
CA TYR A 87 1.06 -3.54 4.18
C TYR A 87 0.07 -3.73 5.35
N ILE A 88 0.12 -2.86 6.37
CA ILE A 88 -0.89 -2.86 7.44
C ILE A 88 -2.29 -2.65 6.89
N LEU A 89 -2.49 -1.70 5.97
CA LEU A 89 -3.80 -1.46 5.34
C LEU A 89 -4.30 -2.70 4.61
N GLU A 90 -3.42 -3.42 3.90
CA GLU A 90 -3.78 -4.68 3.25
C GLU A 90 -4.22 -5.76 4.26
N LEU A 91 -3.51 -5.88 5.39
CA LEU A 91 -3.86 -6.81 6.46
C LEU A 91 -5.21 -6.44 7.10
N GLU A 92 -5.47 -5.15 7.34
CA GLU A 92 -6.76 -4.67 7.85
C GLU A 92 -7.90 -5.00 6.87
N MET A 93 -7.70 -4.80 5.55
CA MET A 93 -8.66 -5.23 4.52
C MET A 93 -8.86 -6.75 4.46
N LYS A 94 -7.84 -7.57 4.76
CA LYS A 94 -7.97 -9.02 4.86
C LYS A 94 -8.83 -9.41 6.08
N ILE A 95 -8.60 -8.77 7.23
CA ILE A 95 -9.40 -8.96 8.45
C ILE A 95 -10.88 -8.64 8.19
N ASP A 96 -11.18 -7.52 7.55
CA ASP A 96 -12.55 -7.12 7.23
C ASP A 96 -13.26 -8.13 6.32
N ARG A 97 -12.57 -8.58 5.27
CA ARG A 97 -13.09 -9.60 4.35
C ARG A 97 -13.37 -10.93 5.05
N MET A 98 -12.46 -11.38 5.90
CA MET A 98 -12.62 -12.62 6.67
C MET A 98 -13.77 -12.51 7.68
N SER A 99 -13.86 -11.39 8.41
CA SER A 99 -14.92 -11.15 9.38
C SER A 99 -16.30 -11.15 8.70
N ALA A 100 -16.43 -10.46 7.56
CA ALA A 100 -17.66 -10.48 6.76
C ALA A 100 -18.00 -11.89 6.23
N GLY A 101 -16.98 -12.66 5.84
CA GLY A 101 -17.13 -14.07 5.42
C GLY A 101 -17.69 -14.95 6.53
N MET A 102 -17.15 -14.82 7.75
CA MET A 102 -17.63 -15.55 8.92
C MET A 102 -19.07 -15.17 9.31
N ASP A 103 -19.42 -13.88 9.28
CA ASP A 103 -20.78 -13.42 9.54
C ASP A 103 -21.77 -13.99 8.52
N ARG A 104 -21.37 -14.01 7.24
CA ARG A 104 -22.15 -14.63 6.16
C ARG A 104 -22.34 -16.12 6.43
N PHE A 105 -21.30 -16.86 6.78
CA PHE A 105 -21.38 -18.29 7.09
C PHE A 105 -22.32 -18.56 8.27
N ALA A 106 -22.26 -17.73 9.32
CA ALA A 106 -23.17 -17.84 10.46
C ALA A 106 -24.64 -17.64 10.06
N LEU A 107 -24.93 -16.69 9.16
CA LEU A 107 -26.27 -16.47 8.62
C LEU A 107 -26.74 -17.63 7.76
N GLU A 108 -25.90 -18.13 6.85
CA GLU A 108 -26.24 -19.25 5.98
C GLU A 108 -26.55 -20.52 6.79
N LYS A 109 -25.73 -20.84 7.81
CA LYS A 109 -25.98 -21.96 8.73
C LYS A 109 -27.33 -21.81 9.43
N LYS A 110 -27.64 -20.64 9.97
CA LYS A 110 -28.92 -20.35 10.63
C LYS A 110 -30.13 -20.51 9.70
N VAL A 111 -29.98 -20.17 8.42
CA VAL A 111 -31.03 -20.41 7.41
C VAL A 111 -31.14 -21.91 7.14
N HIS A 112 -30.02 -22.62 6.97
CA HIS A 112 -30.01 -24.06 6.72
C HIS A 112 -30.71 -24.85 7.84
N GLU A 113 -30.40 -24.56 9.10
CA GLU A 113 -31.04 -25.17 10.27
C GLU A 113 -32.56 -24.99 10.23
N LYS A 114 -33.05 -23.79 9.89
CA LYS A 114 -34.50 -23.53 9.75
C LYS A 114 -35.14 -24.31 8.61
N VAL A 115 -34.41 -24.54 7.52
CA VAL A 115 -34.88 -25.34 6.38
C VAL A 115 -35.04 -26.80 6.80
N LEU A 116 -34.04 -27.39 7.47
CA LEU A 116 -34.10 -28.77 7.95
C LEU A 116 -35.24 -29.00 8.95
N LEU A 117 -35.50 -28.04 9.83
CA LEU A 117 -36.63 -28.10 10.77
C LEU A 117 -37.99 -28.16 10.06
N LYS A 118 -38.15 -27.46 8.94
CA LYS A 118 -39.40 -27.41 8.15
C LYS A 118 -39.52 -28.56 7.15
N HIS A 119 -38.40 -29.07 6.66
CA HIS A 119 -38.34 -30.09 5.61
C HIS A 119 -37.61 -31.33 6.11
N LYS A 120 -38.25 -32.10 7.02
CA LYS A 120 -37.66 -33.28 7.68
C LYS A 120 -37.23 -34.41 6.74
N ASN A 121 -37.64 -34.37 5.48
CA ASN A 121 -37.23 -35.30 4.45
C ASN A 121 -35.91 -34.90 3.75
N LYS A 122 -35.37 -33.72 4.07
CA LYS A 122 -34.07 -33.25 3.58
C LYS A 122 -33.00 -33.61 4.60
N LYS A 123 -31.85 -34.07 4.09
CA LYS A 123 -30.64 -34.28 4.88
C LYS A 123 -29.83 -32.98 4.91
N GLU A 124 -29.04 -32.84 5.97
CA GLU A 124 -28.04 -31.78 6.07
C GLU A 124 -27.06 -31.85 4.90
N ASP A 125 -26.76 -30.70 4.31
CA ASP A 125 -25.77 -30.59 3.23
C ASP A 125 -24.38 -30.55 3.86
N TRP A 126 -23.44 -31.35 3.34
CA TRP A 126 -22.11 -31.55 3.92
C TRP A 126 -21.35 -30.24 4.11
N LYS A 127 -21.59 -29.25 3.26
CA LYS A 127 -20.98 -27.92 3.35
C LYS A 127 -21.34 -27.15 4.63
N TYR A 128 -22.51 -27.42 5.23
CA TYR A 128 -22.93 -26.81 6.49
C TYR A 128 -22.46 -27.60 7.72
N PHE A 129 -22.18 -28.90 7.55
CA PHE A 129 -21.60 -29.74 8.59
C PHE A 129 -20.17 -29.32 8.94
N CYS A 130 -19.34 -29.04 7.92
CA CYS A 130 -17.94 -28.61 8.11
C CYS A 130 -17.78 -27.11 8.44
N LEU A 131 -18.88 -26.35 8.53
CA LEU A 131 -18.83 -24.89 8.60
C LEU A 131 -18.21 -24.39 9.92
N ASP A 132 -18.39 -25.12 11.01
CA ASP A 132 -17.77 -24.78 12.30
C ASP A 132 -16.24 -24.92 12.26
N ASP A 133 -15.71 -25.92 11.55
CA ASP A 133 -14.26 -26.10 11.36
C ASP A 133 -13.67 -24.96 10.54
N TYR A 134 -14.34 -24.56 9.44
CA TYR A 134 -13.95 -23.40 8.63
C TYR A 134 -13.92 -22.11 9.46
N VAL A 135 -14.97 -21.86 10.26
CA VAL A 135 -15.04 -20.69 11.14
C VAL A 135 -13.94 -20.73 12.20
N SER A 136 -13.59 -21.90 12.73
CA SER A 136 -12.49 -22.03 13.69
C SER A 136 -11.12 -21.71 13.06
N MET A 137 -10.86 -22.20 11.86
CA MET A 137 -9.64 -21.88 11.12
C MET A 137 -9.54 -20.38 10.80
N ASP A 138 -10.65 -19.77 10.37
CA ASP A 138 -10.67 -18.34 10.07
C ASP A 138 -10.47 -17.49 11.33
N ARG A 139 -10.96 -17.93 12.50
CA ARG A 139 -10.66 -17.26 13.78
C ARG A 139 -9.18 -17.29 14.12
N GLN A 140 -8.52 -18.43 13.92
CA GLN A 140 -7.08 -18.54 14.19
C GLN A 140 -6.29 -17.61 13.28
N LYS A 141 -6.56 -17.64 11.97
CA LYS A 141 -5.94 -16.74 10.99
C LYS A 141 -6.20 -15.26 11.29
N LEU A 142 -7.41 -14.92 11.74
CA LEU A 142 -7.72 -13.54 12.16
C LEU A 142 -6.82 -13.09 13.32
N GLU A 143 -6.52 -13.98 14.27
CA GLU A 143 -5.63 -13.65 15.37
C GLU A 143 -4.18 -13.49 14.91
N GLU A 144 -3.70 -14.39 14.05
CA GLU A 144 -2.38 -14.29 13.41
C GLU A 144 -2.21 -12.96 12.64
N LEU A 145 -3.25 -12.53 11.91
CA LEU A 145 -3.25 -11.23 11.21
C LEU A 145 -3.19 -10.05 12.19
N LYS A 146 -3.90 -10.10 13.32
CA LYS A 146 -3.85 -9.03 14.33
C LYS A 146 -2.48 -8.97 15.00
N GLU A 147 -1.88 -10.11 15.32
CA GLU A 147 -0.53 -10.18 15.86
C GLU A 147 0.49 -9.61 14.88
N SER A 148 0.36 -9.93 13.59
CA SER A 148 1.18 -9.35 12.52
C SER A 148 1.02 -7.83 12.45
N ILE A 149 -0.20 -7.30 12.44
CA ILE A 149 -0.44 -5.85 12.48
C ILE A 149 0.18 -5.21 13.72
N ALA A 150 0.05 -5.85 14.89
CA ALA A 150 0.61 -5.34 16.14
C ALA A 150 2.14 -5.25 16.07
N TYR A 151 2.78 -6.27 15.51
CA TYR A 151 4.22 -6.27 15.26
C TYR A 151 4.65 -5.15 14.31
N GLU A 152 4.00 -5.02 13.15
CA GLU A 152 4.35 -3.99 12.16
C GLU A 152 4.15 -2.57 12.73
N LYS A 153 3.07 -2.34 13.49
CA LYS A 153 2.85 -1.06 14.21
C LYS A 153 3.95 -0.77 15.22
N ALA A 154 4.42 -1.79 15.95
CA ALA A 154 5.54 -1.63 16.89
C ALA A 154 6.86 -1.38 16.16
N TRP A 155 7.11 -2.08 15.06
CA TRP A 155 8.28 -1.88 14.20
C TRP A 155 8.34 -0.45 13.67
N ILE A 156 7.24 0.06 13.09
CA ILE A 156 7.14 1.44 12.61
C ILE A 156 7.40 2.44 13.74
N ALA A 157 6.89 2.19 14.95
CA ALA A 157 7.10 3.06 16.10
C ALA A 157 8.57 3.14 16.51
N GLU A 158 9.33 2.05 16.43
CA GLU A 158 10.78 2.06 16.67
C GLU A 158 11.53 2.72 15.50
N ALA A 159 11.19 2.41 14.25
CA ALA A 159 11.78 3.01 13.06
C ALA A 159 11.67 4.54 13.06
N LYS A 160 10.50 5.08 13.43
CA LYS A 160 10.27 6.53 13.55
C LYS A 160 11.17 7.22 14.60
N LYS A 161 11.72 6.48 15.59
CA LYS A 161 12.67 7.03 16.58
C LYS A 161 14.09 7.14 16.03
N ILE A 162 14.44 6.33 15.02
CA ILE A 162 15.76 6.35 14.38
C ILE A 162 15.90 7.64 13.54
N ILE A 163 14.80 8.13 12.96
CA ILE A 163 14.77 9.37 12.18
C ILE A 163 15.07 10.58 13.07
N THR A 164 16.27 11.13 12.93
CA THR A 164 16.70 12.31 13.70
C THR A 164 16.54 13.62 12.92
N THR A 165 16.58 13.56 11.59
CA THR A 165 16.48 14.71 10.70
C THR A 165 15.09 15.33 10.78
N ALA A 166 15.04 16.61 11.16
CA ALA A 166 13.79 17.28 11.53
C ALA A 166 12.75 17.32 10.40
N ARG A 167 13.19 17.40 9.13
CA ARG A 167 12.31 17.44 7.97
C ARG A 167 11.66 16.08 7.65
N TYR A 168 12.27 14.96 8.04
CA TYR A 168 11.75 13.62 7.81
C TYR A 168 10.84 13.09 8.94
N LYS A 169 10.89 13.69 10.13
CA LYS A 169 10.05 13.31 11.28
C LYS A 169 8.53 13.27 11.02
N PRO A 170 7.91 14.20 10.28
CA PRO A 170 6.48 14.08 9.96
C PRO A 170 6.16 12.98 8.94
N CYS A 171 7.16 12.17 8.55
CA CYS A 171 7.19 11.32 7.36
C CYS A 171 7.15 12.17 6.07
N ILE A 172 7.89 11.72 5.07
CA ILE A 172 7.90 12.34 3.74
C ILE A 172 6.55 12.03 3.08
N PRO A 173 5.91 12.96 2.35
CA PRO A 173 4.69 12.65 1.62
C PRO A 173 4.91 11.54 0.58
N LYS A 174 3.96 10.59 0.47
CA LYS A 174 4.07 9.39 -0.37
C LYS A 174 4.45 9.69 -1.83
N ARG A 175 3.81 10.70 -2.44
CA ARG A 175 4.10 11.16 -3.80
C ARG A 175 5.58 11.41 -4.08
N HIS A 176 6.37 11.79 -3.07
CA HIS A 176 7.80 12.06 -3.27
C HIS A 176 8.65 10.82 -3.31
N LEU A 177 8.25 9.79 -2.57
CA LEU A 177 8.98 8.54 -2.54
C LEU A 177 8.70 7.71 -3.80
N GLU A 178 7.54 7.88 -4.43
CA GLU A 178 7.18 7.25 -5.72
C GLU A 178 8.10 7.66 -6.89
N HIS A 179 8.85 8.76 -6.77
CA HIS A 179 9.80 9.21 -7.79
C HIS A 179 11.20 8.63 -7.63
N PHE A 180 11.48 7.95 -6.51
CA PHE A 180 12.76 7.32 -6.27
C PHE A 180 12.64 5.83 -6.55
N ASP A 181 13.49 5.37 -7.44
CA ASP A 181 13.65 3.96 -7.68
C ASP A 181 14.50 3.38 -6.55
N PHE A 182 13.83 2.69 -5.62
CA PHE A 182 14.47 1.95 -4.55
C PHE A 182 14.61 0.47 -4.89
N ASP A 183 14.41 0.08 -6.16
CA ASP A 183 14.73 -1.24 -6.65
C ASP A 183 16.24 -1.44 -6.48
N PHE A 184 16.60 -1.95 -5.31
CA PHE A 184 17.89 -2.54 -5.04
C PHE A 184 17.96 -3.74 -5.96
N ASP A 185 18.67 -3.57 -7.08
CA ASP A 185 18.94 -4.60 -8.08
C ASP A 185 18.73 -6.01 -7.50
N GLU A 186 17.55 -6.59 -7.74
CA GLU A 186 17.37 -8.04 -7.82
C GLU A 186 18.11 -8.50 -9.10
N GLU A 187 19.39 -8.14 -9.24
CA GLU A 187 20.36 -9.02 -9.87
C GLU A 187 20.54 -10.19 -8.88
N MET A 188 19.50 -11.02 -8.79
CA MET A 188 19.74 -12.43 -8.54
C MET A 188 20.65 -12.86 -9.68
N ASP A 189 21.92 -13.04 -9.33
CA ASP A 189 22.82 -13.90 -10.06
C ASP A 189 22.04 -15.17 -10.43
N ASP A 190 21.51 -15.20 -11.65
CA ASP A 190 21.28 -16.43 -12.41
C ASP A 190 22.67 -17.04 -12.68
N TYR A 191 23.37 -17.44 -11.61
CA TYR A 191 24.31 -18.53 -11.69
C TYR A 191 23.45 -19.76 -11.95
N ASP A 192 23.15 -19.94 -13.24
CA ASP A 192 22.79 -21.18 -13.90
C ASP A 192 23.84 -22.25 -13.52
N ASP A 193 23.72 -22.78 -12.30
CA ASP A 193 24.50 -23.86 -11.72
C ASP A 193 23.78 -25.19 -11.92
N ASP A 194 23.31 -25.48 -13.14
CA ASP A 194 22.88 -26.84 -13.51
C ASP A 194 22.66 -27.07 -15.02
N CYS A 195 23.69 -26.81 -15.84
CA CYS A 195 23.84 -27.56 -17.10
C CYS A 195 25.13 -28.39 -17.03
N CYS A 196 25.01 -29.52 -16.32
CA CYS A 196 25.79 -30.72 -16.51
C CYS A 196 26.02 -31.00 -18.01
N ASP A 197 27.22 -30.69 -18.51
CA ASP A 197 27.81 -31.27 -19.72
C ASP A 197 28.20 -32.76 -19.44
N CYS A 198 27.21 -33.54 -19.01
CA CYS A 198 27.33 -34.98 -18.85
C CYS A 198 26.61 -35.65 -20.02
N ASP A 199 27.36 -35.91 -21.10
CA ASP A 199 26.98 -36.74 -22.26
C ASP A 199 26.64 -38.22 -21.91
N ASP A 200 26.33 -38.56 -20.65
CA ASP A 200 26.10 -39.93 -20.21
C ASP A 200 25.16 -40.08 -19.00
N CYS A 201 24.17 -39.18 -18.82
CA CYS A 201 23.13 -39.38 -17.82
C CYS A 201 21.88 -40.03 -18.41
N CYS A 202 21.76 -41.33 -18.18
CA CYS A 202 20.60 -42.18 -18.44
C CYS A 202 19.37 -41.78 -17.61
N CYS A 203 18.63 -40.75 -18.01
CA CYS A 203 17.26 -40.55 -17.56
C CYS A 203 16.28 -41.31 -18.48
N ASP A 204 16.17 -42.61 -18.23
CA ASP A 204 15.06 -43.45 -18.70
C ASP A 204 13.73 -42.88 -18.17
N TYR A 205 13.03 -42.09 -18.97
CA TYR A 205 11.60 -41.85 -18.81
C TYR A 205 10.84 -42.95 -19.56
N ASP A 206 10.48 -43.98 -18.80
CA ASP A 206 9.59 -45.07 -19.21
C ASP A 206 8.12 -44.61 -19.10
N ASP A 207 7.66 -43.81 -20.06
CA ASP A 207 6.23 -43.46 -20.23
C ASP A 207 5.55 -44.45 -21.18
N GLY A 208 5.39 -45.69 -20.71
CA GLY A 208 4.53 -46.70 -21.32
C GLY A 208 3.09 -46.60 -20.80
N PHE A 209 2.25 -45.75 -21.41
CA PHE A 209 0.79 -45.84 -21.28
C PHE A 209 0.15 -45.96 -22.66
N GLU A 210 0.12 -47.18 -23.19
CA GLU A 210 -0.60 -47.50 -24.42
C GLU A 210 -2.11 -47.53 -24.19
N ASP A 211 -2.82 -46.83 -25.08
CA ASP A 211 -4.26 -46.85 -25.31
C ASP A 211 -4.82 -48.28 -25.49
N GLU A 212 -5.87 -48.62 -24.74
CA GLU A 212 -6.88 -49.56 -25.23
C GLU A 212 -8.31 -49.11 -24.85
N ILE A 213 -8.93 -48.38 -25.78
CA ILE A 213 -10.38 -48.23 -25.87
C ILE A 213 -10.95 -49.58 -26.32
N LYS A 214 -11.56 -50.35 -25.40
CA LYS A 214 -12.46 -51.45 -25.76
C LYS A 214 -13.92 -51.03 -25.63
N LYS A 215 -14.52 -50.77 -26.79
CA LYS A 215 -15.97 -50.83 -27.01
C LYS A 215 -16.42 -52.29 -26.81
N SER A 216 -17.41 -52.51 -25.97
CA SER A 216 -18.29 -53.67 -26.11
C SER A 216 -19.70 -53.34 -25.61
N ASP A 217 -20.55 -53.07 -26.58
CA ASP A 217 -21.89 -53.63 -26.76
C ASP A 217 -22.79 -53.84 -25.53
N VAL A 218 -23.79 -52.95 -25.40
CA VAL A 218 -25.04 -53.26 -24.70
C VAL A 218 -26.16 -53.22 -25.73
N PRO A 219 -26.77 -54.36 -26.09
CA PRO A 219 -28.00 -54.37 -26.87
C PRO A 219 -29.22 -54.27 -25.95
N PHE A 220 -30.12 -53.34 -26.33
CA PHE A 220 -31.55 -53.22 -26.00
C PHE A 220 -32.02 -53.41 -24.55
#